data_AF-A0A1I1CYX8-F1
#
_entry.id   AF-A0A1I1CYX8-F1
#
_cell.length_a   1.000
_cell.length_b   1.000
_cell.length_c   1.000
_cell.angle_alpha   90.00
_cell.angle_beta   90.00
_cell.angle_gamma   90.00
#
_symmetry.space_group_name_H-M   'P 1'
#
loop_
_entity.id
_entity.type
_entity.pdbx_description
1 polymer ?
#
loop_
_entity_poly.entity_id
_entity_poly.type
_entity_poly.pdbx_seq_one_letter_code
_entity_poly.pdbx_strand_id
1 'polypeptide(L)'
;MKLSVLLKYKNIVIQCHDNPDADAICSGYVLYRYFQKHNKKVRFIYSGNFQISKSNLVYLIKELKIPIEFVSNLKSKPDLLLLTDCQYGEGNVRKFVAKDVAVIDHHQVYGNLPKLNEVRSNLGSCCSVIWHLLKIESEEDLIDAKVATALYYGLYSDTNAFSEMSHPLDRDMIESLCFDKNLIVKLKNMNLTLKEAKIAGVAMLGVDYHEKNRYAILRTDPCDPNILGLIGDFIVAVDTIDVCLIYSVLSFGVKFSIRSCSNETRADELAAFLSQKIGSGGGHTEKAGGILKNDLIKKHFPDYIEIDDDSAKHSISNIIRERMRDYFENAEIIHANRAVLDISKMAKYEKAPITLGYVETIGNIPPGSMAIIRTIDGDINLEIKENTILIIDTTGNVKAITREKFNSSYAKSRKKFKLNTDYDPMIKNADTGKSNSLLPLAKSCESIGDNKIYAKKLTKTTKLFSYWDSDKYMLGQRGDYLAVSQDDIHDIFIVDKNVFKKTYKSVQ
;
A
#
# COMPACT_ATOMS: atom_id res chain seq x y z
N MET A 1 26.55 -2.53 9.73
CA MET A 1 28.01 -2.25 9.67
C MET A 1 28.32 -0.86 10.22
N LYS A 2 29.60 -0.53 10.47
CA LYS A 2 30.07 0.84 10.74
C LYS A 2 30.51 1.53 9.44
N LEU A 3 30.37 2.86 9.32
CA LEU A 3 30.86 3.69 8.21
C LEU A 3 32.38 3.64 8.09
N SER A 4 33.12 3.66 9.20
CA SER A 4 34.58 3.57 9.22
C SER A 4 35.15 2.34 8.51
N VAL A 5 34.41 1.23 8.44
CA VAL A 5 34.79 0.01 7.70
C VAL A 5 34.93 0.28 6.20
N LEU A 6 34.19 1.25 5.68
CA LEU A 6 34.21 1.64 4.27
C LEU A 6 35.38 2.58 3.94
N LEU A 7 36.08 3.14 4.93
CA LEU A 7 37.22 4.04 4.71
C LEU A 7 38.46 3.33 4.13
N LYS A 8 38.50 1.99 4.11
CA LYS A 8 39.56 1.23 3.43
C LYS A 8 39.55 1.43 1.90
N TYR A 9 38.41 1.83 1.31
CA TYR A 9 38.26 2.07 -0.12
C TYR A 9 38.73 3.47 -0.51
N LYS A 10 39.39 3.62 -1.67
CA LYS A 10 39.91 4.92 -2.15
C LYS A 10 38.93 5.62 -3.09
N ASN A 11 38.36 4.88 -4.05
CA ASN A 11 37.41 5.39 -5.04
C ASN A 11 36.00 4.85 -4.74
N ILE A 12 35.14 5.72 -4.21
CA ILE A 12 33.79 5.39 -3.74
C ILE A 12 32.76 6.08 -4.63
N VAL A 13 31.78 5.33 -5.10
CA VAL A 13 30.60 5.87 -5.79
C VAL A 13 29.39 5.59 -4.91
N ILE A 14 28.71 6.65 -4.50
CA ILE A 14 27.42 6.58 -3.80
C ILE A 14 26.34 6.63 -4.85
N GLN A 15 25.39 5.70 -4.81
CA GLN A 15 24.28 5.60 -5.73
C GLN A 15 22.95 5.50 -4.95
N CYS A 16 21.96 6.28 -5.35
CA CYS A 16 20.57 6.07 -4.93
C CYS A 16 19.73 5.45 -6.08
N HIS A 17 18.43 5.23 -5.84
CA HIS A 17 17.51 4.69 -6.84
C HIS A 17 17.30 5.63 -8.04
N ASP A 18 16.75 5.09 -9.14
CA ASP A 18 16.65 5.74 -10.45
C ASP A 18 15.69 6.94 -10.50
N ASN A 19 14.74 7.02 -9.56
CA ASN A 19 13.82 8.16 -9.44
C ASN A 19 13.93 8.73 -8.03
N PRO A 20 15.08 9.35 -7.67
CA PRO A 20 15.42 9.64 -6.29
C PRO A 20 14.43 10.64 -5.68
N ASP A 21 13.98 10.34 -4.47
CA ASP A 21 13.20 11.27 -3.66
C ASP A 21 14.10 12.10 -2.74
N ALA A 22 13.49 12.79 -1.77
CA ALA A 22 14.23 13.63 -0.84
C ALA A 22 15.13 12.83 0.09
N ASP A 23 14.74 11.64 0.55
CA ASP A 23 15.55 10.85 1.48
C ASP A 23 16.77 10.26 0.78
N ALA A 24 16.58 9.72 -0.43
CA ALA A 24 17.68 9.29 -1.31
C ALA A 24 18.71 10.40 -1.58
N ILE A 25 18.24 11.61 -1.90
CA ILE A 25 19.12 12.76 -2.18
C ILE A 25 19.86 13.20 -0.91
N CYS A 26 19.16 13.29 0.22
CA CYS A 26 19.72 13.76 1.47
C CYS A 26 20.68 12.73 2.10
N SER A 27 20.30 11.46 2.17
CA SER A 27 21.12 10.36 2.69
C SER A 27 22.44 10.25 1.92
N GLY A 28 22.37 10.29 0.58
CA GLY A 28 23.55 10.28 -0.28
C GLY A 28 24.44 11.52 -0.12
N TYR A 29 23.84 12.69 0.12
CA TYR A 29 24.60 13.91 0.43
C TYR A 29 25.38 13.79 1.75
N VAL A 30 24.76 13.26 2.81
CA VAL A 30 25.41 13.07 4.11
C VAL A 30 26.59 12.09 3.98
N LEU A 31 26.40 10.97 3.28
CA LEU A 31 27.48 10.02 2.98
C LEU A 31 28.59 10.65 2.14
N TYR A 32 28.24 11.46 1.13
CA TYR A 32 29.22 12.18 0.32
C TYR A 32 30.10 13.09 1.20
N ARG A 33 29.48 13.87 2.10
CA ARG A 33 30.18 14.75 3.04
C ARG A 33 31.07 13.97 3.99
N TYR A 34 30.61 12.82 4.50
CA TYR A 34 31.40 11.92 5.35
C TYR A 34 32.68 11.45 4.63
N PHE A 35 32.55 10.85 3.45
CA PHE A 35 33.72 10.36 2.71
C PHE A 35 34.65 11.49 2.24
N GLN A 36 34.10 12.67 1.94
CA GLN A 36 34.89 13.85 1.63
C GLN A 36 35.73 14.32 2.83
N LYS A 37 35.15 14.36 4.04
CA LYS A 37 35.86 14.68 5.30
C LYS A 37 37.05 13.75 5.53
N HIS A 38 36.90 12.46 5.19
CA HIS A 38 37.97 11.47 5.30
C HIS A 38 38.88 11.36 4.05
N ASN A 39 38.94 12.41 3.22
CA ASN A 39 39.83 12.52 2.05
C ASN A 39 39.69 11.36 1.04
N LYS A 40 38.48 10.82 0.86
CA LYS A 40 38.20 9.80 -0.17
C LYS A 40 37.83 10.46 -1.49
N LYS A 41 38.14 9.78 -2.59
CA LYS A 41 37.62 10.16 -3.90
C LYS A 41 36.19 9.64 -4.01
N VAL A 42 35.23 10.51 -3.73
CA VAL A 42 33.80 10.18 -3.70
C VAL A 42 33.05 10.88 -4.83
N ARG A 43 32.08 10.18 -5.41
CA ARG A 43 31.06 10.73 -6.32
C ARG A 43 29.68 10.32 -5.83
N PHE A 44 28.70 11.19 -6.01
CA PHE A 44 27.30 10.88 -5.71
C PHE A 44 26.48 10.91 -7.00
N ILE A 45 25.80 9.81 -7.32
CA ILE A 45 25.14 9.62 -8.60
C ILE A 45 23.71 9.06 -8.44
N TYR A 46 22.91 9.28 -9.48
CA TYR A 46 21.69 8.53 -9.76
C TYR A 46 21.61 8.21 -11.25
N SER A 47 20.72 7.32 -11.64
CA SER A 47 20.51 6.92 -13.04
C SER A 47 19.01 6.89 -13.35
N GLY A 48 18.59 6.08 -14.31
CA GLY A 48 17.20 5.96 -14.71
C GLY A 48 16.90 6.58 -16.07
N ASN A 49 15.61 6.72 -16.35
CA ASN A 49 15.11 7.23 -17.63
C ASN A 49 14.91 8.75 -17.63
N PHE A 50 14.82 9.36 -16.45
CA PHE A 50 14.45 10.76 -16.28
C PHE A 50 15.41 11.46 -15.32
N GLN A 51 15.69 12.74 -15.59
CA GLN A 51 16.41 13.59 -14.65
C GLN A 51 15.45 14.14 -13.59
N ILE A 52 15.99 14.45 -12.41
CA ILE A 52 15.26 15.11 -11.32
C ILE A 52 14.69 16.43 -11.82
N SER A 53 13.36 16.53 -11.86
CA SER A 53 12.62 17.69 -12.34
C SER A 53 11.68 18.29 -11.29
N LYS A 54 11.39 17.56 -10.20
CA LYS A 54 10.50 18.01 -9.13
C LYS A 54 11.05 19.28 -8.46
N SER A 55 10.26 20.34 -8.38
CA SER A 55 10.73 21.68 -8.04
C SER A 55 11.37 21.77 -6.65
N ASN A 56 10.79 21.11 -5.64
CA ASN A 56 11.39 21.04 -4.30
C ASN A 56 12.76 20.35 -4.32
N LEU A 57 12.93 19.26 -5.07
CA LEU A 57 14.20 18.52 -5.13
C LEU A 57 15.27 19.30 -5.89
N VAL A 58 14.93 19.91 -7.03
CA VAL A 58 15.83 20.79 -7.78
C VAL A 58 16.28 21.96 -6.91
N TYR A 59 15.34 22.57 -6.17
CA TYR A 59 15.64 23.66 -5.26
C TYR A 59 16.53 23.20 -4.08
N LEU A 60 16.23 22.06 -3.46
CA LEU A 60 17.05 21.45 -2.40
C LEU A 60 18.50 21.24 -2.86
N ILE A 61 18.70 20.60 -4.01
CA ILE A 61 20.01 20.32 -4.59
C ILE A 61 20.80 21.62 -4.79
N LYS A 62 20.15 22.65 -5.33
CA LYS A 62 20.76 23.96 -5.57
C LYS A 62 21.17 24.65 -4.27
N GLU A 63 20.26 24.77 -3.30
CA GLU A 63 20.50 25.52 -2.07
C GLU A 63 21.54 24.84 -1.17
N LEU A 64 21.48 23.50 -1.04
CA LEU A 64 22.46 22.74 -0.26
C LEU A 64 23.77 22.50 -1.03
N LYS A 65 23.80 22.79 -2.35
CA LYS A 65 24.92 22.52 -3.27
C LYS A 65 25.29 21.03 -3.28
N ILE A 66 24.29 20.17 -3.41
CA ILE A 66 24.45 18.71 -3.43
C ILE A 66 25.09 18.31 -4.76
N PRO A 67 26.26 17.64 -4.75
CA PRO A 67 26.99 17.27 -5.96
C PRO A 67 26.48 15.94 -6.52
N ILE A 68 25.15 15.82 -6.70
CA ILE A 68 24.51 14.63 -7.30
C ILE A 68 24.58 14.72 -8.83
N GLU A 69 25.00 13.64 -9.48
CA GLU A 69 25.18 13.58 -10.94
C GLU A 69 24.21 12.56 -11.57
N PHE A 70 23.53 12.94 -12.66
CA PHE A 70 22.80 11.99 -13.49
C PHE A 70 23.76 11.26 -14.44
N VAL A 71 23.80 9.93 -14.39
CA VAL A 71 24.70 9.13 -15.23
C VAL A 71 23.97 7.95 -15.88
N SER A 72 24.29 7.69 -17.15
CA SER A 72 23.84 6.49 -17.87
C SER A 72 24.85 5.33 -17.77
N ASN A 73 26.12 5.64 -17.55
CA ASN A 73 27.21 4.68 -17.38
C ASN A 73 28.31 5.21 -16.43
N LEU A 74 29.14 4.29 -15.96
CA LEU A 74 30.39 4.62 -15.27
C LEU A 74 31.58 4.36 -16.18
N LYS A 75 32.44 5.37 -16.35
CA LYS A 75 33.66 5.27 -17.17
C LYS A 75 34.70 4.31 -16.59
N SER A 76 34.65 4.06 -15.28
CA SER A 76 35.58 3.16 -14.60
C SER A 76 34.87 2.41 -13.47
N LYS A 77 35.33 1.19 -13.19
CA LYS A 77 34.84 0.35 -12.11
C LYS A 77 35.31 0.92 -10.76
N PRO A 78 34.40 1.40 -9.88
CA PRO A 78 34.80 1.91 -8.58
C PRO A 78 35.28 0.79 -7.64
N ASP A 79 36.05 1.17 -6.62
CA ASP A 79 36.47 0.22 -5.59
C ASP A 79 35.26 -0.20 -4.74
N LEU A 80 34.42 0.78 -4.40
CA LEU A 80 33.16 0.56 -3.69
C LEU A 80 32.02 1.26 -4.42
N LEU A 81 30.93 0.53 -4.64
CA LEU A 81 29.61 1.08 -4.92
C LEU A 81 28.78 1.00 -3.64
N LEU A 82 28.48 2.15 -3.04
CA LEU A 82 27.64 2.25 -1.86
C LEU A 82 26.23 2.68 -2.28
N LEU A 83 25.26 1.79 -2.07
CA LEU A 83 23.86 2.11 -2.28
C LEU A 83 23.31 2.78 -1.02
N THR A 84 22.57 3.86 -1.23
CA THR A 84 21.87 4.59 -0.17
C THR A 84 20.40 4.65 -0.53
N ASP A 85 19.56 4.28 0.43
CA ASP A 85 18.10 4.33 0.28
C ASP A 85 17.56 3.44 -0.87
N CYS A 86 18.30 2.38 -1.17
CA CYS A 86 17.93 1.35 -2.12
C CYS A 86 18.83 0.11 -1.99
N GLN A 87 18.39 -1.02 -2.56
CA GLN A 87 19.14 -2.27 -2.50
C GLN A 87 19.70 -2.66 -3.87
N TYR A 88 20.83 -3.36 -3.86
CA TYR A 88 21.53 -3.70 -5.09
C TYR A 88 20.71 -4.67 -5.95
N GLY A 89 20.25 -4.17 -7.09
CA GLY A 89 19.59 -4.96 -8.12
C GLY A 89 18.07 -4.99 -8.06
N GLU A 90 17.46 -4.13 -7.26
CA GLU A 90 16.04 -3.79 -7.35
C GLU A 90 15.67 -3.22 -8.72
N GLY A 91 14.40 -3.37 -9.11
CA GLY A 91 13.93 -2.99 -10.45
C GLY A 91 14.02 -1.50 -10.76
N ASN A 92 14.05 -0.65 -9.73
CA ASN A 92 14.21 0.80 -9.79
C ASN A 92 15.66 1.25 -9.53
N VAL A 93 16.66 0.36 -9.64
CA VAL A 93 18.08 0.69 -9.43
C VAL A 93 18.91 0.20 -10.61
N ARG A 94 19.48 1.14 -11.38
CA ARG A 94 20.42 0.81 -12.46
C ARG A 94 21.63 0.07 -11.90
N LYS A 95 21.89 -1.12 -12.43
CA LYS A 95 23.05 -1.92 -12.02
C LYS A 95 24.34 -1.35 -12.58
N PHE A 96 25.24 -0.93 -11.70
CA PHE A 96 26.64 -0.67 -12.02
C PHE A 96 27.56 -1.75 -11.43
N VAL A 97 28.64 -2.04 -12.15
CA VAL A 97 29.64 -3.03 -11.73
C VAL A 97 30.70 -2.34 -10.86
N ALA A 98 31.01 -2.92 -9.71
CA ALA A 98 32.02 -2.44 -8.76
C ALA A 98 32.87 -3.60 -8.21
N LYS A 99 33.99 -3.30 -7.55
CA LYS A 99 34.81 -4.37 -6.93
C LYS A 99 34.09 -4.92 -5.70
N ASP A 100 33.62 -4.03 -4.84
CA ASP A 100 32.75 -4.33 -3.71
C ASP A 100 31.47 -3.49 -3.78
N VAL A 101 30.42 -4.01 -3.14
CA VAL A 101 29.11 -3.35 -3.01
C VAL A 101 28.75 -3.27 -1.54
N ALA A 102 28.24 -2.11 -1.12
CA ALA A 102 27.67 -1.91 0.21
C ALA A 102 26.28 -1.29 0.13
N VAL A 103 25.43 -1.52 1.13
CA VAL A 103 24.05 -0.99 1.21
C VAL A 103 23.82 -0.31 2.56
N ILE A 104 23.28 0.90 2.57
CA ILE A 104 22.67 1.53 3.74
C ILE A 104 21.25 1.89 3.35
N ASP A 105 20.27 1.35 4.07
CA ASP A 105 18.86 1.42 3.67
C ASP A 105 17.92 1.29 4.89
N HIS A 106 16.66 1.68 4.72
CA HIS A 106 15.61 1.51 5.71
C HIS A 106 14.36 0.82 5.13
N HIS A 107 14.36 0.44 3.85
CA HIS A 107 13.27 -0.34 3.30
C HIS A 107 13.25 -1.79 3.84
N GLN A 108 12.13 -2.49 3.63
CA GLN A 108 12.05 -3.92 3.92
C GLN A 108 13.01 -4.70 3.01
N VAL A 109 13.58 -5.78 3.54
CA VAL A 109 14.54 -6.60 2.79
C VAL A 109 13.80 -7.71 2.06
N TYR A 110 13.75 -7.63 0.73
CA TYR A 110 13.07 -8.62 -0.12
C TYR A 110 14.03 -9.61 -0.80
N GLY A 111 15.35 -9.42 -0.65
CA GLY A 111 16.36 -10.23 -1.32
C GLY A 111 17.66 -10.36 -0.53
N ASN A 112 18.69 -10.88 -1.20
CA ASN A 112 20.00 -11.05 -0.58
C ASN A 112 20.77 -9.74 -0.53
N LEU A 113 21.12 -9.30 0.67
CA LEU A 113 21.98 -8.14 0.88
C LEU A 113 23.46 -8.50 0.64
N PRO A 114 24.29 -7.55 0.16
CA PRO A 114 25.72 -7.75 0.09
C PRO A 114 26.33 -7.89 1.49
N LYS A 115 27.54 -8.44 1.59
CA LYS A 115 28.26 -8.64 2.87
C LYS A 115 28.40 -7.35 3.69
N LEU A 116 28.58 -6.22 3.01
CA LEU A 116 28.64 -4.90 3.63
C LEU A 116 27.24 -4.28 3.58
N ASN A 117 26.47 -4.39 4.67
CA ASN A 117 25.17 -3.73 4.74
C ASN A 117 24.88 -3.18 6.12
N GLU A 118 24.00 -2.17 6.15
CA GLU A 118 23.27 -1.71 7.31
C GLU A 118 21.84 -1.37 6.88
N VAL A 119 20.90 -2.29 7.13
CA VAL A 119 19.48 -2.04 6.88
C VAL A 119 18.74 -1.95 8.21
N ARG A 120 17.90 -0.91 8.38
CA ARG A 120 17.16 -0.64 9.62
C ARG A 120 15.71 -0.27 9.33
N SER A 121 14.90 -1.28 8.99
CA SER A 121 13.53 -1.09 8.50
C SER A 121 12.50 -0.62 9.53
N ASN A 122 12.93 -0.39 10.76
CA ASN A 122 12.15 0.20 11.83
C ASN A 122 12.38 1.71 11.98
N LEU A 123 13.34 2.30 11.25
CA LEU A 123 13.58 3.74 11.24
C LEU A 123 12.77 4.40 10.11
N GLY A 124 12.34 5.64 10.37
CA GLY A 124 11.47 6.37 9.45
C GLY A 124 12.14 6.84 8.16
N SER A 125 13.47 6.74 8.04
CA SER A 125 14.20 7.08 6.81
C SER A 125 15.63 6.54 6.82
N CYS A 126 16.26 6.47 5.64
CA CYS A 126 17.68 6.21 5.46
C CYS A 126 18.55 7.32 6.10
N CYS A 127 18.10 8.59 6.06
CA CYS A 127 18.75 9.67 6.81
C CYS A 127 18.89 9.36 8.31
N SER A 128 17.87 8.78 8.94
CA SER A 128 17.94 8.36 10.35
C SER A 128 18.98 7.25 10.57
N VAL A 129 19.09 6.29 9.65
CA VAL A 129 20.11 5.23 9.71
C VAL A 129 21.51 5.86 9.72
N ILE A 130 21.78 6.77 8.79
CA ILE A 130 23.10 7.40 8.63
C ILE A 130 23.42 8.32 9.81
N TRP A 131 22.46 9.12 10.28
CA TRP A 131 22.65 9.94 11.48
C TRP A 131 23.00 9.09 12.70
N HIS A 132 22.30 7.97 12.90
CA HIS A 132 22.61 7.04 13.97
C HIS A 132 24.02 6.45 13.83
N LEU A 133 24.45 6.10 12.62
CA LEU A 133 25.82 5.62 12.35
C LEU A 133 26.88 6.69 12.68
N LEU A 134 26.65 7.95 12.32
CA LEU A 134 27.55 9.06 12.67
C LEU A 134 27.64 9.23 14.20
N LYS A 135 26.50 9.16 14.90
CA LYS A 135 26.43 9.29 16.37
C LYS A 135 27.21 8.18 17.09
N ILE A 136 27.01 6.92 16.71
CA ILE A 136 27.73 5.80 17.37
C ILE A 136 29.22 5.74 17.02
N GLU A 137 29.66 6.49 16.01
CA GLU A 137 31.06 6.64 15.61
C GLU A 137 31.68 7.97 16.06
N SER A 138 30.95 8.79 16.80
CA SER A 138 31.40 10.09 17.31
C SER A 138 31.82 11.07 16.20
N GLU A 139 31.08 11.07 15.08
CA GLU A 139 31.30 11.89 13.89
C GLU A 139 30.26 13.02 13.76
N GLU A 140 29.61 13.43 14.85
CA GLU A 140 28.57 14.47 14.86
C GLU A 140 29.10 15.86 14.48
N ASP A 141 30.41 16.10 14.58
CA ASP A 141 31.08 17.32 14.10
C ASP A 141 30.96 17.52 12.57
N LEU A 142 30.60 16.46 11.82
CA LEU A 142 30.24 16.55 10.40
C LEU A 142 28.92 17.33 10.18
N ILE A 143 28.04 17.36 11.18
CA ILE A 143 26.66 17.84 11.06
C ILE A 143 26.63 19.38 11.14
N ASP A 144 27.08 20.02 10.07
CA ASP A 144 26.86 21.45 9.85
C ASP A 144 25.39 21.75 9.51
N ALA A 145 25.03 23.03 9.42
CA ALA A 145 23.65 23.44 9.14
C ALA A 145 23.06 22.84 7.83
N LYS A 146 23.90 22.57 6.82
CA LYS A 146 23.44 21.98 5.55
C LYS A 146 23.19 20.48 5.69
N VAL A 147 24.09 19.77 6.36
CA VAL A 147 23.93 18.35 6.68
C VAL A 147 22.72 18.15 7.59
N ALA A 148 22.55 19.01 8.61
CA ALA A 148 21.37 19.01 9.47
C ALA A 148 20.08 19.25 8.68
N THR A 149 20.09 20.20 7.73
CA THR A 149 18.92 20.48 6.89
C THR A 149 18.60 19.31 5.96
N ALA A 150 19.60 18.64 5.39
CA ALA A 150 19.41 17.44 4.58
C ALA A 150 18.80 16.30 5.41
N LEU A 151 19.39 15.97 6.57
CA LEU A 151 18.90 14.93 7.47
C LEU A 151 17.45 15.19 7.91
N TYR A 152 17.14 16.42 8.31
CA TYR A 152 15.78 16.80 8.69
C TYR A 152 14.79 16.66 7.53
N TYR A 153 15.16 17.14 6.34
CA TYR A 153 14.27 17.10 5.18
C TYR A 153 14.03 15.68 4.67
N GLY A 154 15.07 14.83 4.66
CA GLY A 154 14.95 13.41 4.29
C GLY A 154 13.95 12.69 5.19
N LEU A 155 14.15 12.77 6.52
CA LEU A 155 13.18 12.20 7.48
C LEU A 155 11.78 12.78 7.33
N TYR A 156 11.64 14.10 7.18
CA TYR A 156 10.33 14.73 7.03
C TYR A 156 9.56 14.21 5.81
N SER A 157 10.25 14.06 4.68
CA SER A 157 9.63 13.63 3.44
C SER A 157 9.19 12.18 3.49
N ASP A 158 9.98 11.32 4.11
CA ASP A 158 9.77 9.87 4.07
C ASP A 158 8.79 9.36 5.13
N THR A 159 8.62 10.12 6.22
CA THR A 159 7.64 9.84 7.29
C THR A 159 6.29 10.54 7.10
N ASN A 160 5.94 10.92 5.87
CA ASN A 160 4.71 11.62 5.54
C ASN A 160 4.48 12.83 6.48
N ALA A 161 5.43 13.76 6.46
CA ALA A 161 5.43 14.93 7.34
C ALA A 161 5.44 14.61 8.85
N PHE A 162 6.17 13.55 9.23
CA PHE A 162 6.26 13.00 10.58
C PHE A 162 5.01 12.28 11.11
N SER A 163 3.95 12.15 10.32
CA SER A 163 2.74 11.42 10.75
C SER A 163 3.00 9.92 10.92
N GLU A 164 3.95 9.37 10.18
CA GLU A 164 4.33 7.95 10.22
C GLU A 164 5.61 7.70 11.03
N MET A 165 6.10 8.72 11.76
CA MET A 165 7.29 8.62 12.60
C MET A 165 6.98 7.90 13.92
N SER A 166 7.51 6.69 14.06
CA SER A 166 7.25 5.83 15.23
C SER A 166 8.48 5.59 16.11
N HIS A 167 9.70 5.62 15.56
CA HIS A 167 10.89 5.21 16.30
C HIS A 167 11.50 6.36 17.13
N PRO A 168 11.92 6.13 18.39
CA PRO A 168 12.53 7.18 19.22
C PRO A 168 13.77 7.83 18.62
N LEU A 169 14.63 7.06 17.92
CA LEU A 169 15.82 7.60 17.25
C LEU A 169 15.49 8.69 16.20
N ASP A 170 14.33 8.61 15.54
CA ASP A 170 13.91 9.64 14.59
C ASP A 170 13.63 10.97 15.32
N ARG A 171 13.06 10.89 16.53
CA ARG A 171 12.81 12.05 17.40
C ARG A 171 14.13 12.61 17.95
N ASP A 172 15.01 11.74 18.45
CA ASP A 172 16.34 12.12 18.92
C ASP A 172 17.13 12.85 17.82
N MET A 173 17.03 12.38 16.58
CA MET A 173 17.64 13.06 15.45
C MET A 173 17.07 14.48 15.34
N ILE A 174 15.76 14.64 15.19
CA ILE A 174 15.13 15.96 15.03
C ILE A 174 15.53 16.93 16.14
N GLU A 175 15.54 16.49 17.40
CA GLU A 175 15.88 17.31 18.57
C GLU A 175 17.35 17.75 18.57
N SER A 176 18.24 16.95 17.98
CA SER A 176 19.68 17.24 17.90
C SER A 176 20.07 18.19 16.76
N LEU A 177 19.21 18.36 15.75
CA LEU A 177 19.57 19.04 14.50
C LEU A 177 19.36 20.56 14.57
N CYS A 178 20.42 21.31 14.28
CA CYS A 178 20.35 22.75 14.01
C CYS A 178 20.22 23.01 12.50
N PHE A 179 19.00 22.91 11.97
CA PHE A 179 18.70 23.03 10.53
C PHE A 179 18.12 24.41 10.14
N ASP A 180 18.17 24.72 8.85
CA ASP A 180 17.57 25.94 8.29
C ASP A 180 16.04 25.79 8.18
N LYS A 181 15.34 26.31 9.19
CA LYS A 181 13.87 26.30 9.26
C LYS A 181 13.22 26.99 8.06
N ASN A 182 13.80 28.05 7.52
CA ASN A 182 13.23 28.80 6.40
C ASN A 182 13.31 27.99 5.11
N LEU A 183 14.46 27.34 4.87
CA LEU A 183 14.62 26.45 3.73
C LEU A 183 13.64 25.27 3.83
N ILE A 184 13.51 24.66 5.01
CA ILE A 184 12.52 23.60 5.26
C ILE A 184 11.10 24.06 4.96
N VAL A 185 10.65 25.20 5.50
CA VAL A 185 9.31 25.74 5.22
C VAL A 185 9.11 25.94 3.73
N LYS A 186 10.12 26.47 3.03
CA LYS A 186 10.04 26.69 1.59
C LYS A 186 9.90 25.37 0.83
N LEU A 187 10.74 24.38 1.13
CA LEU A 187 10.73 23.07 0.49
C LEU A 187 9.41 22.32 0.69
N LYS A 188 8.82 22.41 1.89
CA LYS A 188 7.51 21.81 2.21
C LYS A 188 6.36 22.38 1.37
N ASN A 189 6.50 23.60 0.88
CA ASN A 189 5.47 24.30 0.10
C ASN A 189 5.75 24.32 -1.41
N MET A 190 6.90 23.83 -1.88
CA MET A 190 7.25 23.74 -3.31
C MET A 190 6.67 22.49 -3.99
N ASN A 191 5.37 22.27 -3.84
CA ASN A 191 4.70 21.07 -4.36
C ASN A 191 4.23 21.19 -5.80
N LEU A 192 4.12 22.41 -6.33
CA LEU A 192 3.58 22.69 -7.66
C LEU A 192 4.41 23.75 -8.40
N THR A 193 4.66 23.51 -9.68
CA THR A 193 5.07 24.56 -10.61
C THR A 193 3.89 25.48 -10.95
N LEU A 194 4.17 26.69 -11.43
CA LEU A 194 3.12 27.60 -11.91
C LEU A 194 2.30 26.98 -13.07
N LYS A 195 2.95 26.19 -13.93
CA LYS A 195 2.26 25.48 -15.02
C LYS A 195 1.27 24.47 -14.46
N GLU A 196 1.69 23.65 -13.49
CA GLU A 196 0.83 22.64 -12.86
C GLU A 196 -0.30 23.29 -12.06
N ALA A 197 -0.03 24.38 -11.35
CA ALA A 197 -1.05 25.16 -10.64
C ALA A 197 -2.13 25.70 -11.60
N LYS A 198 -1.72 26.18 -12.79
CA LYS A 198 -2.67 26.59 -13.85
C LYS A 198 -3.50 25.41 -14.36
N ILE A 199 -2.87 24.26 -14.61
CA ILE A 199 -3.58 23.04 -15.05
C ILE A 199 -4.60 22.61 -13.99
N ALA A 200 -4.22 22.61 -12.72
CA ALA A 200 -5.11 22.29 -11.61
C ALA A 200 -6.29 23.27 -11.54
N GLY A 201 -6.04 24.58 -11.63
CA GLY A 201 -7.09 25.60 -11.62
C GLY A 201 -8.07 25.45 -12.78
N VAL A 202 -7.60 25.19 -13.99
CA VAL A 202 -8.46 24.94 -15.16
C VAL A 202 -9.29 23.67 -14.97
N ALA A 203 -8.68 22.58 -14.49
CA ALA A 203 -9.40 21.34 -14.21
C ALA A 203 -10.52 21.52 -13.18
N MET A 204 -10.26 22.29 -12.11
CA MET A 204 -11.24 22.58 -11.05
C MET A 204 -12.43 23.43 -11.54
N LEU A 205 -12.27 24.23 -12.60
CA LEU A 205 -13.40 24.93 -13.23
C LEU A 205 -14.30 23.99 -14.03
N GLY A 206 -13.75 22.86 -14.50
CA GLY A 206 -14.44 21.85 -15.31
C GLY A 206 -15.02 20.68 -14.51
N VAL A 207 -15.41 20.90 -13.25
CA VAL A 207 -15.99 19.85 -12.39
C VAL A 207 -17.33 19.37 -12.95
N ASP A 208 -17.41 18.08 -13.27
CA ASP A 208 -18.64 17.37 -13.63
C ASP A 208 -19.17 16.64 -12.38
N TYR A 209 -20.10 17.27 -11.67
CA TYR A 209 -20.63 16.78 -10.39
C TYR A 209 -21.95 16.02 -10.55
N HIS A 210 -22.03 14.86 -9.91
CA HIS A 210 -23.19 13.97 -9.91
C HIS A 210 -23.82 13.90 -8.52
N GLU A 211 -24.77 14.80 -8.26
CA GLU A 211 -25.38 15.02 -6.94
C GLU A 211 -25.96 13.76 -6.29
N LYS A 212 -26.69 12.94 -7.05
CA LYS A 212 -27.38 11.74 -6.52
C LYS A 212 -26.43 10.76 -5.81
N ASN A 213 -25.21 10.62 -6.32
CA ASN A 213 -24.21 9.67 -5.82
C ASN A 213 -22.97 10.39 -5.27
N ARG A 214 -23.02 11.72 -5.13
CA ARG A 214 -21.98 12.57 -4.52
C ARG A 214 -20.58 12.31 -5.07
N TYR A 215 -20.44 12.14 -6.39
CA TYR A 215 -19.13 12.00 -7.04
C TYR A 215 -18.86 13.09 -8.07
N ALA A 216 -17.58 13.33 -8.33
CA ALA A 216 -17.13 14.29 -9.34
C ALA A 216 -16.15 13.66 -10.35
N ILE A 217 -16.23 14.10 -11.60
CA ILE A 217 -15.29 13.77 -12.67
C ILE A 217 -14.61 15.05 -13.12
N LEU A 218 -13.28 15.02 -13.22
CA LEU A 218 -12.49 16.16 -13.70
C LEU A 218 -11.52 15.70 -14.78
N ARG A 219 -11.46 16.46 -15.87
CA ARG A 219 -10.44 16.32 -16.92
C ARG A 219 -9.36 17.38 -16.72
N THR A 220 -8.11 16.99 -16.87
CA THR A 220 -6.98 17.93 -16.90
C THR A 220 -6.36 17.96 -18.29
N ASP A 221 -5.69 19.08 -18.59
CA ASP A 221 -4.70 19.11 -19.66
C ASP A 221 -3.57 18.09 -19.39
N PRO A 222 -2.79 17.69 -20.42
CA PRO A 222 -1.64 16.79 -20.26
C PRO A 222 -0.67 17.28 -19.18
N CYS A 223 -0.51 16.47 -18.12
CA CYS A 223 0.32 16.81 -16.96
C CYS A 223 1.02 15.59 -16.37
N ASP A 224 1.90 15.83 -15.39
CA ASP A 224 2.47 14.75 -14.58
C ASP A 224 1.34 14.07 -13.77
N PRO A 225 1.25 12.72 -13.76
CA PRO A 225 0.19 12.01 -13.04
C PRO A 225 0.09 12.34 -11.54
N ASN A 226 1.17 12.81 -10.90
CA ASN A 226 1.15 13.22 -9.50
C ASN A 226 0.20 14.40 -9.26
N ILE A 227 -0.01 15.25 -10.26
CA ILE A 227 -0.92 16.40 -10.20
C ILE A 227 -2.37 15.96 -10.09
N LEU A 228 -2.74 14.83 -10.71
CA LEU A 228 -4.10 14.27 -10.60
C LEU A 228 -4.44 13.92 -9.15
N GLY A 229 -3.44 13.41 -8.42
CA GLY A 229 -3.57 13.12 -7.00
C GLY A 229 -3.82 14.37 -6.17
N LEU A 230 -3.03 15.42 -6.41
CA LEU A 230 -3.16 16.70 -5.70
C LEU A 230 -4.52 17.37 -5.97
N ILE A 231 -5.00 17.36 -7.21
CA ILE A 231 -6.34 17.86 -7.53
C ILE A 231 -7.39 17.03 -6.79
N GLY A 232 -7.24 15.70 -6.79
CA GLY A 232 -8.15 14.81 -6.06
C GLY A 232 -8.20 15.08 -4.56
N ASP A 233 -7.06 15.27 -3.93
CA ASP A 233 -6.98 15.57 -2.49
C ASP A 233 -7.71 16.89 -2.15
N PHE A 234 -7.71 17.87 -3.06
CA PHE A 234 -8.49 19.11 -2.90
C PHE A 234 -9.99 18.90 -3.14
N ILE A 235 -10.36 18.18 -4.21
CA ILE A 235 -11.75 18.01 -4.62
C ILE A 235 -12.55 17.13 -3.65
N VAL A 236 -11.95 16.08 -3.08
CA VAL A 236 -12.62 15.23 -2.09
C VAL A 236 -12.84 15.94 -0.74
N ALA A 237 -12.19 17.09 -0.52
CA ALA A 237 -12.40 17.92 0.65
C ALA A 237 -13.64 18.84 0.54
N VAL A 238 -14.32 18.84 -0.61
CA VAL A 238 -15.60 19.55 -0.79
C VAL A 238 -16.70 18.76 -0.07
N ASP A 239 -17.51 19.45 0.74
CA ASP A 239 -18.53 18.89 1.65
C ASP A 239 -19.57 17.95 1.00
N THR A 240 -19.74 18.06 -0.32
CA THR A 240 -20.74 17.36 -1.13
C THR A 240 -20.12 16.28 -2.03
N ILE A 241 -18.80 16.13 -2.05
CA ILE A 241 -18.08 15.17 -2.90
C ILE A 241 -17.45 14.09 -2.04
N ASP A 242 -17.99 12.87 -2.11
CA ASP A 242 -17.46 11.72 -1.38
C ASP A 242 -16.42 10.94 -2.19
N VAL A 243 -16.52 11.01 -3.53
CA VAL A 243 -15.63 10.31 -4.46
C VAL A 243 -15.29 11.22 -5.63
N CYS A 244 -14.03 11.28 -6.05
CA CYS A 244 -13.65 12.01 -7.25
C CYS A 244 -12.71 11.21 -8.14
N LEU A 245 -12.88 11.37 -9.46
CA LEU A 245 -12.00 10.86 -10.49
C LEU A 245 -11.40 12.02 -11.28
N ILE A 246 -10.08 12.07 -11.33
CA ILE A 246 -9.33 13.07 -12.08
C ILE A 246 -8.53 12.33 -13.14
N TYR A 247 -8.64 12.73 -14.41
CA TYR A 247 -7.93 12.07 -15.50
C TYR A 247 -7.25 13.05 -16.46
N SER A 248 -6.16 12.57 -17.07
CA SER A 248 -5.39 13.27 -18.09
C SER A 248 -5.17 12.36 -19.28
N VAL A 249 -5.43 12.89 -20.48
CA VAL A 249 -5.22 12.19 -21.74
C VAL A 249 -3.78 12.42 -22.20
N LEU A 250 -3.01 11.34 -22.31
CA LEU A 250 -1.60 11.36 -22.72
C LEU A 250 -1.41 10.55 -24.00
N SER A 251 -0.25 10.70 -24.66
CA SER A 251 0.05 10.03 -25.93
C SER A 251 -0.01 8.49 -25.84
N PHE A 252 0.32 7.94 -24.68
CA PHE A 252 0.36 6.50 -24.43
C PHE A 252 -0.91 5.94 -23.76
N GLY A 253 -1.89 6.78 -23.44
CA GLY A 253 -3.10 6.38 -22.73
C GLY A 253 -3.65 7.46 -21.80
N VAL A 254 -4.66 7.09 -21.04
CA VAL A 254 -5.36 7.98 -20.13
C VAL A 254 -4.97 7.61 -18.71
N LYS A 255 -4.26 8.52 -18.04
CA LYS A 255 -3.92 8.36 -16.62
C LYS A 255 -5.05 8.92 -15.78
N PHE A 256 -5.42 8.21 -14.72
CA PHE A 256 -6.44 8.67 -13.79
C PHE A 256 -6.02 8.44 -12.34
N SER A 257 -6.53 9.29 -11.46
CA SER A 257 -6.41 9.22 -10.01
C SER A 257 -7.80 9.30 -9.40
N ILE A 258 -8.03 8.50 -8.36
CA ILE A 258 -9.28 8.45 -7.62
C ILE A 258 -9.00 8.80 -6.16
N ARG A 259 -9.91 9.57 -5.57
CA ARG A 259 -10.03 9.72 -4.11
C ARG A 259 -11.41 9.29 -3.67
N SER A 260 -11.48 8.66 -2.51
CA SER A 260 -12.73 8.32 -1.84
C SER A 260 -12.60 8.55 -0.34
N CYS A 261 -13.57 9.23 0.23
CA CYS A 261 -13.84 9.24 1.66
C CYS A 261 -15.15 8.49 2.01
N SER A 262 -15.75 7.82 1.01
CA SER A 262 -16.95 7.00 1.18
C SER A 262 -16.62 5.61 1.72
N ASN A 263 -17.32 5.18 2.77
CA ASN A 263 -17.27 3.80 3.25
C ASN A 263 -17.87 2.79 2.25
N GLU A 264 -18.76 3.25 1.37
CA GLU A 264 -19.43 2.44 0.34
C GLU A 264 -18.64 2.34 -0.97
N THR A 265 -17.58 3.13 -1.14
CA THR A 265 -16.78 3.13 -2.37
C THR A 265 -15.29 3.09 -2.04
N ARG A 266 -14.63 1.98 -2.37
CA ARG A 266 -13.17 1.91 -2.28
C ARG A 266 -12.54 2.35 -3.59
N ALA A 267 -11.51 3.18 -3.51
CA ALA A 267 -10.84 3.77 -4.67
C ALA A 267 -10.12 2.72 -5.52
N ASP A 268 -9.46 1.74 -4.90
CA ASP A 268 -8.78 0.62 -5.56
C ASP A 268 -9.75 -0.24 -6.38
N GLU A 269 -10.91 -0.55 -5.81
CA GLU A 269 -11.99 -1.26 -6.48
C GLU A 269 -12.53 -0.48 -7.68
N LEU A 270 -12.83 0.81 -7.50
CA LEU A 270 -13.30 1.67 -8.58
C LEU A 270 -12.26 1.76 -9.70
N ALA A 271 -10.97 1.88 -9.36
CA ALA A 271 -9.89 1.88 -10.34
C ALA A 271 -9.83 0.57 -11.15
N ALA A 272 -9.98 -0.57 -10.49
CA ALA A 272 -10.03 -1.87 -11.15
C ALA A 272 -11.27 -2.01 -12.05
N PHE A 273 -12.43 -1.54 -11.59
CA PHE A 273 -13.67 -1.54 -12.36
C PHE A 273 -13.55 -0.70 -13.64
N LEU A 274 -13.11 0.56 -13.51
CA LEU A 274 -12.97 1.49 -14.63
C LEU A 274 -11.98 0.99 -15.69
N SER A 275 -10.90 0.35 -15.25
CA SER A 275 -9.85 -0.15 -16.15
C SER A 275 -10.14 -1.53 -16.74
N GLN A 276 -11.20 -2.21 -16.30
CA GLN A 276 -11.49 -3.57 -16.73
C GLN A 276 -11.56 -3.69 -18.26
N LYS A 277 -10.74 -4.60 -18.83
CA LYS A 277 -10.52 -4.88 -20.27
C LYS A 277 -9.79 -3.80 -21.08
N ILE A 278 -9.66 -2.59 -20.57
CA ILE A 278 -9.11 -1.44 -21.30
C ILE A 278 -7.86 -0.83 -20.66
N GLY A 279 -7.38 -1.39 -19.55
CA GLY A 279 -6.30 -0.80 -18.79
C GLY A 279 -5.87 -1.61 -17.58
N SER A 280 -5.26 -0.91 -16.63
CA SER A 280 -4.92 -1.41 -15.29
C SER A 280 -5.19 -0.32 -14.27
N GLY A 281 -5.72 -0.69 -13.11
CA GLY A 281 -5.99 0.21 -11.99
C GLY A 281 -5.87 -0.52 -10.66
N GLY A 282 -5.51 0.23 -9.61
CA GLY A 282 -5.34 -0.29 -8.25
C GLY A 282 -4.83 0.80 -7.31
N GLY A 283 -4.59 0.44 -6.05
CA GLY A 283 -4.13 1.36 -5.02
C GLY A 283 -4.64 0.94 -3.65
N HIS A 284 -4.99 1.93 -2.84
CA HIS A 284 -5.57 1.76 -1.50
C HIS A 284 -7.05 2.11 -1.50
N THR A 285 -7.72 1.84 -0.37
CA THR A 285 -9.16 2.08 -0.19
C THR A 285 -9.57 3.54 -0.39
N GLU A 286 -8.72 4.49 0.00
CA GLU A 286 -9.01 5.93 -0.11
C GLU A 286 -8.37 6.58 -1.35
N LYS A 287 -7.25 6.03 -1.83
CA LYS A 287 -6.44 6.62 -2.89
C LYS A 287 -6.00 5.55 -3.87
N ALA A 288 -6.40 5.70 -5.12
CA ALA A 288 -6.04 4.77 -6.18
C ALA A 288 -5.79 5.50 -7.48
N GLY A 289 -5.30 4.77 -8.48
CA GLY A 289 -5.12 5.30 -9.81
C GLY A 289 -4.94 4.20 -10.83
N GLY A 290 -4.74 4.60 -12.08
CA GLY A 290 -4.56 3.65 -13.15
C GLY A 290 -4.25 4.27 -14.48
N ILE A 291 -4.21 3.42 -15.49
CA ILE A 291 -4.04 3.77 -16.89
C ILE A 291 -5.04 3.01 -17.75
N LEU A 292 -5.76 3.73 -18.61
CA LEU A 292 -6.49 3.16 -19.73
C LEU A 292 -5.59 3.25 -20.96
N LYS A 293 -5.33 2.13 -21.64
CA LYS A 293 -4.38 2.08 -22.77
C LYS A 293 -5.12 2.30 -24.09
N ASN A 294 -4.63 3.22 -24.91
CA ASN A 294 -5.27 3.57 -26.20
C ASN A 294 -5.52 2.33 -27.07
N ASP A 295 -4.55 1.42 -27.19
CA ASP A 295 -4.69 0.19 -27.98
C ASP A 295 -5.81 -0.72 -27.47
N LEU A 296 -5.98 -0.81 -26.15
CA LEU A 296 -7.03 -1.64 -25.54
C LEU A 296 -8.40 -0.98 -25.65
N ILE A 297 -8.47 0.34 -25.54
CA ILE A 297 -9.70 1.12 -25.76
C ILE A 297 -10.19 0.89 -27.19
N LYS A 298 -9.33 1.11 -28.19
CA LYS A 298 -9.65 0.89 -29.62
C LYS A 298 -10.11 -0.54 -29.90
N LYS A 299 -9.49 -1.53 -29.26
CA LYS A 299 -9.88 -2.94 -29.39
C LYS A 299 -11.26 -3.22 -28.77
N HIS A 300 -11.59 -2.57 -27.67
CA HIS A 300 -12.82 -2.82 -26.94
C HIS A 300 -14.01 -2.01 -27.47
N PHE A 301 -13.75 -0.80 -27.97
CA PHE A 301 -14.71 0.14 -28.55
C PHE A 301 -14.28 0.46 -30.00
N PRO A 302 -14.77 -0.29 -31.00
CA PRO A 302 -14.37 -0.11 -32.40
C PRO A 302 -14.66 1.27 -32.97
N ASP A 303 -15.74 1.92 -32.49
CA ASP A 303 -16.15 3.27 -32.90
C ASP A 303 -15.53 4.37 -32.01
N TYR A 304 -14.43 4.06 -31.30
CA TYR A 304 -13.75 5.02 -30.44
C TYR A 304 -13.16 6.17 -31.26
N ILE A 305 -13.40 7.40 -30.80
CA ILE A 305 -12.76 8.59 -31.33
C ILE A 305 -11.81 9.21 -30.30
N GLU A 306 -10.60 9.58 -30.75
CA GLU A 306 -9.59 10.18 -29.87
C GLU A 306 -9.89 11.65 -29.56
N ILE A 307 -10.60 12.33 -30.46
CA ILE A 307 -11.07 13.69 -30.23
C ILE A 307 -12.18 13.62 -29.19
N ASP A 308 -12.00 14.31 -28.07
CA ASP A 308 -12.97 14.32 -26.98
C ASP A 308 -14.15 15.21 -27.36
N ASP A 309 -15.09 14.62 -28.08
CA ASP A 309 -16.36 15.21 -28.52
C ASP A 309 -17.50 14.52 -27.76
N ASP A 310 -18.23 15.29 -26.96
CA ASP A 310 -19.34 14.79 -26.14
C ASP A 310 -20.50 14.22 -26.98
N SER A 311 -20.59 14.57 -28.28
CA SER A 311 -21.59 14.01 -29.19
C SER A 311 -21.29 12.56 -29.60
N ALA A 312 -20.03 12.12 -29.47
CA ALA A 312 -19.64 10.79 -29.85
C ALA A 312 -19.84 9.79 -28.72
N LYS A 313 -20.52 8.67 -29.03
CA LYS A 313 -20.83 7.63 -28.04
C LYS A 313 -19.57 7.10 -27.32
N HIS A 314 -18.47 6.92 -28.04
CA HIS A 314 -17.21 6.40 -27.49
C HIS A 314 -16.09 7.46 -27.61
N SER A 315 -16.28 8.62 -26.98
CA SER A 315 -15.16 9.50 -26.58
C SER A 315 -14.58 9.03 -25.24
N ILE A 316 -13.42 9.56 -24.84
CA ILE A 316 -12.85 9.20 -23.54
C ILE A 316 -13.72 9.74 -22.38
N SER A 317 -14.26 10.95 -22.51
CA SER A 317 -15.18 11.53 -21.53
C SER A 317 -16.39 10.63 -21.33
N ASN A 318 -17.03 10.20 -22.42
CA ASN A 318 -18.25 9.40 -22.37
C ASN A 318 -18.00 7.97 -21.86
N ILE A 319 -16.87 7.34 -22.22
CA ILE A 319 -16.49 6.04 -21.66
C ILE A 319 -16.31 6.12 -20.13
N ILE A 320 -15.62 7.17 -19.64
CA ILE A 320 -15.41 7.35 -18.21
C ILE A 320 -16.74 7.64 -17.50
N ARG A 321 -17.56 8.56 -18.03
CA ARG A 321 -18.89 8.88 -17.47
C ARG A 321 -19.79 7.65 -17.41
N GLU A 322 -19.85 6.86 -18.48
CA GLU A 322 -20.68 5.65 -18.53
C GLU A 322 -20.21 4.61 -17.51
N ARG A 323 -18.90 4.36 -17.40
CA ARG A 323 -18.37 3.41 -16.42
C ARG A 323 -18.53 3.90 -14.98
N MET A 324 -18.35 5.20 -14.72
CA MET A 324 -18.63 5.79 -13.40
C MET A 324 -20.12 5.62 -13.05
N ARG A 325 -21.02 5.96 -13.96
CA ARG A 325 -22.47 5.76 -13.78
C ARG A 325 -22.80 4.29 -13.53
N ASP A 326 -22.28 3.37 -14.33
CA ASP A 326 -22.49 1.92 -14.15
C ASP A 326 -22.04 1.44 -12.76
N TYR A 327 -20.87 1.88 -12.30
CA TYR A 327 -20.35 1.53 -10.98
C TYR A 327 -21.30 1.96 -9.84
N PHE A 328 -21.80 3.20 -9.89
CA PHE A 328 -22.66 3.73 -8.82
C PHE A 328 -24.12 3.26 -8.92
N GLU A 329 -24.65 3.04 -10.13
CA GLU A 329 -26.07 2.70 -10.33
C GLU A 329 -26.34 1.20 -10.33
N ASN A 330 -25.36 0.37 -10.69
CA ASN A 330 -25.55 -1.08 -10.86
C ASN A 330 -24.89 -1.93 -9.77
N ALA A 331 -24.48 -1.31 -8.65
CA ALA A 331 -24.07 -2.01 -7.43
C ALA A 331 -25.24 -2.18 -6.45
N GLU A 332 -25.35 -3.36 -5.84
CA GLU A 332 -26.24 -3.61 -4.70
C GLU A 332 -25.45 -3.42 -3.41
N ILE A 333 -25.96 -2.62 -2.47
CA ILE A 333 -25.34 -2.45 -1.14
C ILE A 333 -26.23 -3.12 -0.11
N ILE A 334 -25.66 -4.04 0.66
CA ILE A 334 -26.35 -4.80 1.70
C ILE A 334 -25.64 -4.51 3.02
N HIS A 335 -26.40 -4.04 4.01
CA HIS A 335 -25.94 -3.97 5.40
C HIS A 335 -26.58 -5.09 6.19
N ALA A 336 -25.81 -6.09 6.61
CA ALA A 336 -26.32 -7.29 7.28
C ALA A 336 -27.11 -6.98 8.56
N ASN A 337 -26.78 -5.89 9.26
CA ASN A 337 -27.50 -5.45 10.46
C ASN A 337 -28.94 -4.97 10.21
N ARG A 338 -29.26 -4.57 8.97
CA ARG A 338 -30.57 -4.02 8.57
C ARG A 338 -31.26 -4.88 7.50
N ALA A 339 -30.52 -5.74 6.81
CA ALA A 339 -31.02 -6.53 5.71
C ALA A 339 -31.91 -7.67 6.22
N VAL A 340 -33.10 -7.79 5.64
CA VAL A 340 -33.95 -8.98 5.77
C VAL A 340 -33.87 -9.71 4.43
N LEU A 341 -33.08 -10.79 4.38
CA LEU A 341 -32.97 -11.61 3.18
C LEU A 341 -34.14 -12.57 3.09
N ASP A 342 -34.76 -12.65 1.91
CA ASP A 342 -35.79 -13.63 1.61
C ASP A 342 -35.16 -15.00 1.36
N ILE A 343 -34.96 -15.74 2.46
CA ILE A 343 -34.35 -17.07 2.48
C ILE A 343 -35.14 -18.06 1.61
N SER A 344 -36.45 -17.84 1.42
CA SER A 344 -37.30 -18.73 0.61
C SER A 344 -36.88 -18.79 -0.86
N LYS A 345 -36.18 -17.75 -1.36
CA LYS A 345 -35.64 -17.67 -2.72
C LYS A 345 -34.21 -18.18 -2.85
N MET A 346 -33.64 -18.71 -1.76
CA MET A 346 -32.27 -19.20 -1.72
C MET A 346 -32.28 -20.73 -1.66
N ALA A 347 -31.38 -21.37 -2.41
CA ALA A 347 -31.26 -22.83 -2.38
C ALA A 347 -30.40 -23.25 -1.18
N LYS A 348 -30.70 -24.44 -0.64
CA LYS A 348 -29.92 -25.04 0.44
C LYS A 348 -28.66 -25.69 -0.10
N TYR A 349 -27.54 -25.42 0.56
CA TYR A 349 -26.27 -26.06 0.27
C TYR A 349 -25.64 -26.58 1.54
N GLU A 350 -24.86 -27.64 1.40
CA GLU A 350 -24.07 -28.22 2.47
C GLU A 350 -22.61 -28.33 2.05
N LYS A 351 -21.73 -27.91 2.96
CA LYS A 351 -20.29 -28.04 2.85
C LYS A 351 -19.87 -29.34 3.50
N ALA A 352 -18.98 -30.09 2.83
CA ALA A 352 -18.37 -31.25 3.46
C ALA A 352 -17.56 -30.77 4.68
N PRO A 353 -17.59 -31.49 5.82
CA PRO A 353 -16.86 -31.10 7.01
C PRO A 353 -15.40 -30.81 6.65
N ILE A 354 -14.97 -29.56 6.84
CA ILE A 354 -13.59 -29.18 6.61
C ILE A 354 -12.82 -29.43 7.89
N THR A 355 -11.70 -30.13 7.77
CA THR A 355 -10.73 -30.21 8.86
C THR A 355 -10.00 -28.88 8.96
N LEU A 356 -10.26 -28.16 10.05
CA LEU A 356 -9.68 -26.87 10.37
C LEU A 356 -8.70 -27.03 11.55
N GLY A 357 -7.86 -26.02 11.74
CA GLY A 357 -7.03 -25.89 12.92
C GLY A 357 -7.79 -25.11 13.99
N TYR A 358 -7.59 -25.43 15.25
CA TYR A 358 -8.01 -24.56 16.34
C TYR A 358 -6.94 -24.48 17.43
N VAL A 359 -6.81 -23.31 18.02
CA VAL A 359 -5.93 -23.04 19.15
C VAL A 359 -6.82 -22.55 20.29
N GLU A 360 -6.93 -23.37 21.34
CA GLU A 360 -7.38 -22.88 22.64
C GLU A 360 -6.31 -21.90 23.11
N THR A 361 -6.71 -20.71 23.56
CA THR A 361 -5.76 -19.72 24.06
C THR A 361 -4.97 -20.32 25.23
N ILE A 362 -3.67 -20.57 24.99
CA ILE A 362 -2.72 -21.17 25.93
C ILE A 362 -1.84 -20.06 26.49
N GLY A 363 -1.75 -19.97 27.82
CA GLY A 363 -0.63 -19.57 28.70
C GLY A 363 0.30 -18.36 28.40
N ASN A 364 0.51 -17.96 27.15
CA ASN A 364 1.51 -16.98 26.73
C ASN A 364 0.92 -15.60 26.44
N ILE A 365 -0.40 -15.47 26.29
CA ILE A 365 -1.11 -14.19 26.20
C ILE A 365 -2.26 -14.25 27.19
N PRO A 366 -2.18 -13.53 28.32
CA PRO A 366 -3.21 -13.60 29.35
C PRO A 366 -4.53 -12.99 28.83
N PRO A 367 -5.68 -13.48 29.33
CA PRO A 367 -6.96 -12.81 29.14
C PRO A 367 -6.86 -11.32 29.52
N GLY A 368 -7.44 -10.44 28.70
CA GLY A 368 -7.37 -8.98 28.84
C GLY A 368 -6.22 -8.31 28.06
N SER A 369 -5.25 -9.07 27.53
CA SER A 369 -4.23 -8.52 26.64
C SER A 369 -4.76 -8.30 25.23
N MET A 370 -4.27 -7.24 24.58
CA MET A 370 -4.43 -7.03 23.14
C MET A 370 -3.47 -7.95 22.37
N ALA A 371 -3.98 -8.60 21.33
CA ALA A 371 -3.21 -9.45 20.44
C ALA A 371 -3.37 -9.03 18.98
N ILE A 372 -2.27 -9.17 18.24
CA ILE A 372 -2.21 -9.00 16.79
C ILE A 372 -2.03 -10.39 16.19
N ILE A 373 -3.03 -10.86 15.46
CA ILE A 373 -2.94 -12.10 14.69
C ILE A 373 -2.52 -11.73 13.27
N ARG A 374 -1.39 -12.25 12.82
CA ARG A 374 -0.87 -12.03 11.47
C ARG A 374 -1.18 -13.21 10.59
N THR A 375 -1.82 -12.94 9.46
CA THR A 375 -2.18 -13.91 8.43
C THR A 375 -1.66 -13.43 7.07
N ILE A 376 -1.78 -14.28 6.04
CA ILE A 376 -1.42 -13.88 4.67
C ILE A 376 -2.31 -12.75 4.13
N ASP A 377 -3.55 -12.67 4.60
CA ASP A 377 -4.54 -11.66 4.19
C ASP A 377 -4.49 -10.38 5.05
N GLY A 378 -3.63 -10.34 6.07
CA GLY A 378 -3.38 -9.15 6.89
C GLY A 378 -3.39 -9.40 8.40
N ASP A 379 -3.28 -8.30 9.15
CA ASP A 379 -3.26 -8.29 10.61
C ASP A 379 -4.67 -8.07 11.18
N ILE A 380 -5.03 -8.87 12.20
CA ILE A 380 -6.28 -8.78 12.95
C ILE A 380 -5.93 -8.40 14.40
N ASN A 381 -6.45 -7.28 14.86
CA ASN A 381 -6.29 -6.83 16.25
C ASN A 381 -7.51 -7.24 17.06
N LEU A 382 -7.31 -7.91 18.19
CA LEU A 382 -8.40 -8.24 19.10
C LEU A 382 -7.92 -8.36 20.55
N GLU A 383 -8.85 -8.19 21.47
CA GLU A 383 -8.66 -8.51 22.88
C GLU A 383 -8.85 -10.02 23.11
N ILE A 384 -7.90 -10.66 23.79
CA ILE A 384 -8.01 -12.08 24.16
C ILE A 384 -8.85 -12.22 25.43
N LYS A 385 -9.96 -12.95 25.37
CA LYS A 385 -10.80 -13.27 26.53
C LYS A 385 -10.57 -14.72 26.97
N GLU A 386 -10.96 -15.08 28.19
CA GLU A 386 -10.84 -16.45 28.72
C GLU A 386 -11.54 -17.52 27.87
N ASN A 387 -12.61 -17.11 27.18
CA ASN A 387 -13.39 -17.96 26.29
C ASN A 387 -13.01 -17.82 24.82
N THR A 388 -11.97 -17.05 24.46
CA THR A 388 -11.53 -16.92 23.06
C THR A 388 -10.90 -18.22 22.55
N ILE A 389 -11.30 -18.64 21.35
CA ILE A 389 -10.71 -19.73 20.59
C ILE A 389 -10.37 -19.20 19.20
N LEU A 390 -9.18 -19.53 18.70
CA LEU A 390 -8.76 -19.15 17.35
C LEU A 390 -9.00 -20.34 16.41
N ILE A 391 -9.73 -20.11 15.32
CA ILE A 391 -9.92 -21.07 14.23
C ILE A 391 -8.98 -20.68 13.10
N ILE A 392 -8.20 -21.65 12.61
CA ILE A 392 -7.29 -21.52 11.46
C ILE A 392 -7.92 -22.27 10.30
N ASP A 393 -8.19 -21.59 9.19
CA ASP A 393 -8.72 -22.22 8.00
C ASP A 393 -7.65 -22.89 7.12
N THR A 394 -8.07 -23.50 6.02
CA THR A 394 -7.17 -24.19 5.09
C THR A 394 -6.29 -23.26 4.27
N THR A 395 -6.56 -21.95 4.27
CA THR A 395 -5.76 -20.93 3.57
C THR A 395 -4.85 -20.16 4.53
N GLY A 396 -4.90 -20.45 5.84
CA GLY A 396 -4.05 -19.83 6.85
C GLY A 396 -4.65 -18.57 7.46
N ASN A 397 -5.92 -18.26 7.15
CA ASN A 397 -6.65 -17.18 7.81
C ASN A 397 -7.14 -17.62 9.17
N VAL A 398 -7.25 -16.65 10.07
CA VAL A 398 -7.57 -16.92 11.47
C VAL A 398 -8.79 -16.11 11.90
N LYS A 399 -9.79 -16.79 12.44
CA LYS A 399 -10.99 -16.17 13.03
C LYS A 399 -11.01 -16.43 14.53
N ALA A 400 -11.27 -15.40 15.33
CA ALA A 400 -11.51 -15.55 16.76
C ALA A 400 -13.00 -15.77 17.03
N ILE A 401 -13.33 -16.78 17.84
CA ILE A 401 -14.69 -17.11 18.25
C ILE A 401 -14.76 -17.39 19.76
N THR A 402 -15.96 -17.44 20.33
CA THR A 402 -16.13 -17.85 21.74
C THR A 402 -16.14 -19.38 21.87
N ARG A 403 -15.84 -19.87 23.08
CA ARG A 403 -15.92 -21.28 23.43
C ARG A 403 -17.33 -21.85 23.28
N GLU A 404 -18.37 -21.07 23.56
CA GLU A 404 -19.75 -21.52 23.31
C GLU A 404 -19.98 -21.77 21.81
N LYS A 405 -19.61 -20.80 20.94
CA LYS A 405 -19.74 -20.95 19.49
C LYS A 405 -18.87 -22.09 18.94
N PHE A 406 -17.68 -22.30 19.52
CA PHE A 406 -16.85 -23.46 19.15
C PHE A 406 -17.57 -24.77 19.43
N ASN A 407 -18.12 -24.93 20.63
CA ASN A 407 -18.80 -26.16 21.04
C ASN A 407 -20.10 -26.41 20.25
N SER A 408 -20.80 -25.36 19.81
CA SER A 408 -21.99 -25.51 18.96
C SER A 408 -21.67 -25.81 17.51
N SER A 409 -20.55 -25.30 16.98
CA SER A 409 -20.27 -25.29 15.54
C SER A 409 -19.10 -26.19 15.11
N TYR A 410 -18.35 -26.80 16.04
CA TYR A 410 -17.16 -27.58 15.71
C TYR A 410 -17.02 -28.85 16.58
N ALA A 411 -16.54 -29.93 15.97
CA ALA A 411 -16.14 -31.16 16.67
C ALA A 411 -14.62 -31.22 16.76
N LYS A 412 -14.10 -31.52 17.94
CA LYS A 412 -12.68 -31.87 18.10
C LYS A 412 -12.38 -33.13 17.30
N SER A 413 -11.33 -33.09 16.48
CA SER A 413 -10.88 -34.19 15.65
C SER A 413 -9.52 -34.70 16.12
N ARG A 414 -9.30 -36.02 16.01
CA ARG A 414 -7.99 -36.64 16.32
C ARG A 414 -7.00 -36.59 15.15
N LYS A 415 -7.43 -36.08 13.98
CA LYS A 415 -6.56 -35.87 12.82
C LYS A 415 -5.48 -34.84 13.16
N LYS A 416 -4.35 -34.89 12.44
CA LYS A 416 -3.35 -33.82 12.50
C LYS A 416 -3.77 -32.71 11.56
N PHE A 417 -3.79 -31.47 12.04
CA PHE A 417 -4.01 -30.31 11.19
C PHE A 417 -2.76 -30.11 10.35
N LYS A 418 -2.94 -30.00 9.03
CA LYS A 418 -1.86 -29.69 8.11
C LYS A 418 -2.27 -28.46 7.33
N LEU A 419 -1.49 -27.40 7.49
CA LEU A 419 -1.58 -26.20 6.67
C LEU A 419 -0.44 -26.26 5.65
N ASN A 420 -0.74 -25.96 4.39
CA ASN A 420 0.24 -25.96 3.31
C ASN A 420 0.12 -24.63 2.56
N THR A 421 0.64 -23.59 3.20
CA THR A 421 0.59 -22.19 2.77
C THR A 421 2.00 -21.61 2.77
N ASP A 422 2.20 -20.52 2.03
CA ASP A 422 3.49 -19.83 1.96
C ASP A 422 3.81 -19.04 3.24
N TYR A 423 2.84 -18.91 4.16
CA TYR A 423 2.97 -18.21 5.43
C TYR A 423 2.26 -18.96 6.57
N ASP A 424 2.94 -19.09 7.69
CA ASP A 424 2.43 -19.68 8.93
C ASP A 424 1.79 -18.59 9.79
N PRO A 425 0.49 -18.69 10.14
CA PRO A 425 -0.16 -17.64 10.91
C PRO A 425 0.45 -17.53 12.32
N MET A 426 0.61 -16.29 12.77
CA MET A 426 1.27 -15.95 14.03
C MET A 426 0.36 -15.14 14.94
N ILE A 427 0.60 -15.23 16.25
CA ILE A 427 0.00 -14.34 17.23
C ILE A 427 1.08 -13.57 17.97
N LYS A 428 0.92 -12.25 18.03
CA LYS A 428 1.81 -11.32 18.73
C LYS A 428 1.04 -10.66 19.88
N ASN A 429 1.61 -10.71 21.08
CA ASN A 429 1.11 -9.92 22.19
C ASN A 429 1.44 -8.44 21.92
N ALA A 430 0.44 -7.56 21.88
CA ALA A 430 0.62 -6.16 21.54
C ALA A 430 1.41 -5.40 22.62
N ASP A 431 1.24 -5.79 23.89
CA ASP A 431 1.86 -5.13 25.05
C ASP A 431 3.35 -5.46 25.20
N THR A 432 3.74 -6.70 24.90
CA THR A 432 5.11 -7.21 25.09
C THR A 432 5.89 -7.37 23.79
N GLY A 433 5.21 -7.29 22.64
CA GLY A 433 5.80 -7.49 21.32
C GLY A 433 6.20 -8.93 20.99
N LYS A 434 5.99 -9.90 21.91
CA LYS A 434 6.38 -11.30 21.73
C LYS A 434 5.44 -12.01 20.76
N SER A 435 6.02 -12.65 19.73
CA SER A 435 5.29 -13.40 18.70
C SER A 435 5.48 -14.90 18.84
N ASN A 436 4.43 -15.68 18.58
CA ASN A 436 4.46 -17.14 18.52
C ASN A 436 3.73 -17.64 17.27
N SER A 437 4.22 -18.71 16.64
CA SER A 437 3.49 -19.39 15.56
C SER A 437 2.29 -20.15 16.14
N LEU A 438 1.16 -20.11 15.44
CA LEU A 438 -0.05 -20.81 15.85
C LEU A 438 -0.03 -22.30 15.48
N LEU A 439 0.75 -22.70 14.48
CA LEU A 439 0.74 -24.07 13.96
C LEU A 439 1.22 -25.14 14.96
N PRO A 440 2.30 -24.95 15.73
CA PRO A 440 2.70 -25.92 16.75
C PRO A 440 1.65 -26.14 17.84
N LEU A 441 0.76 -25.16 18.03
CA LEU A 441 -0.30 -25.17 19.03
C LEU A 441 -1.65 -25.65 18.46
N ALA A 442 -1.76 -25.72 17.13
CA ALA A 442 -3.02 -26.02 16.46
C ALA A 442 -3.40 -27.49 16.62
N LYS A 443 -4.59 -27.72 17.19
CA LYS A 443 -5.29 -29.01 17.20
C LYS A 443 -6.26 -29.04 16.01
N SER A 444 -6.73 -30.23 15.61
CA SER A 444 -7.74 -30.32 14.56
C SER A 444 -9.16 -30.26 15.10
N CYS A 445 -10.02 -29.53 14.40
CA CYS A 445 -11.46 -29.65 14.52
C CYS A 445 -12.09 -29.89 13.14
N GLU A 446 -13.31 -30.37 13.13
CA GLU A 446 -14.16 -30.44 11.94
C GLU A 446 -15.35 -29.50 12.15
N SER A 447 -15.69 -28.69 11.13
CA SER A 447 -16.92 -27.89 11.20
C SER A 447 -18.13 -28.82 11.25
N ILE A 448 -18.96 -28.69 12.27
CA ILE A 448 -20.27 -29.37 12.39
C ILE A 448 -21.40 -28.38 12.10
N GLY A 449 -21.32 -27.19 12.67
CA GLY A 449 -22.22 -26.06 12.42
C GLY A 449 -21.66 -25.12 11.35
N ASP A 450 -22.54 -24.35 10.73
CA ASP A 450 -22.34 -23.56 9.50
C ASP A 450 -22.06 -24.40 8.24
N ASN A 451 -22.19 -25.73 8.31
CA ASN A 451 -22.08 -26.59 7.13
C ASN A 451 -23.27 -26.38 6.18
N LYS A 452 -24.43 -25.97 6.70
CA LYS A 452 -25.62 -25.75 5.90
C LYS A 452 -25.87 -24.26 5.76
N ILE A 453 -26.03 -23.83 4.51
CA ILE A 453 -26.25 -22.44 4.15
C ILE A 453 -27.42 -22.33 3.19
N TYR A 454 -28.03 -21.17 3.18
CA TYR A 454 -28.90 -20.74 2.10
C TYR A 454 -28.10 -19.84 1.19
N ALA A 455 -28.03 -20.16 -0.12
CA ALA A 455 -27.27 -19.36 -1.07
C ALA A 455 -28.08 -19.02 -2.32
N LYS A 456 -27.87 -17.79 -2.82
CA LYS A 456 -28.33 -17.37 -4.15
C LYS A 456 -27.16 -16.79 -4.94
N LYS A 457 -27.20 -17.01 -6.24
CA LYS A 457 -26.20 -16.47 -7.16
C LYS A 457 -26.43 -14.96 -7.35
N LEU A 458 -25.37 -14.19 -7.23
CA LEU A 458 -25.36 -12.75 -7.47
C LEU A 458 -25.56 -12.46 -8.96
N THR A 459 -26.47 -11.53 -9.26
CA THR A 459 -26.80 -11.11 -10.63
C THR A 459 -26.07 -9.83 -11.04
N LYS A 460 -25.60 -9.05 -10.06
CA LYS A 460 -24.84 -7.81 -10.22
C LYS A 460 -23.73 -7.74 -9.17
N THR A 461 -22.92 -6.69 -9.22
CA THR A 461 -21.91 -6.41 -8.18
C THR A 461 -22.62 -6.12 -6.87
N THR A 462 -22.20 -6.77 -5.78
CA THR A 462 -22.81 -6.60 -4.45
C THR A 462 -21.72 -6.26 -3.44
N LYS A 463 -21.96 -5.22 -2.64
CA LYS A 463 -21.13 -4.81 -1.50
C LYS A 463 -21.87 -5.18 -0.23
N LEU A 464 -21.29 -6.08 0.54
CA LEU A 464 -21.89 -6.57 1.77
C LEU A 464 -21.12 -6.08 2.98
N PHE A 465 -21.72 -5.18 3.75
CA PHE A 465 -21.26 -4.82 5.08
C PHE A 465 -21.75 -5.88 6.05
N SER A 466 -20.79 -6.58 6.65
CA SER A 466 -21.07 -7.67 7.59
C SER A 466 -21.60 -7.14 8.91
N TYR A 467 -22.16 -8.01 9.75
CA TYR A 467 -22.63 -7.60 11.08
C TYR A 467 -21.47 -7.27 12.04
N TRP A 468 -20.31 -7.93 11.88
CA TRP A 468 -19.15 -7.77 12.77
C TRP A 468 -18.15 -6.69 12.32
N ASP A 469 -18.20 -6.28 11.05
CA ASP A 469 -17.40 -5.19 10.50
C ASP A 469 -18.30 -4.34 9.62
N SER A 470 -18.74 -3.20 10.17
CA SER A 470 -19.59 -2.21 9.51
C SER A 470 -18.82 -1.19 8.69
N ASP A 471 -17.49 -1.15 8.85
CA ASP A 471 -16.63 -0.15 8.24
C ASP A 471 -16.01 -0.67 6.95
N LYS A 472 -15.91 -2.00 6.81
CA LYS A 472 -15.48 -2.68 5.58
C LYS A 472 -16.59 -3.53 4.99
N TYR A 473 -16.51 -3.76 3.69
CA TYR A 473 -17.45 -4.64 2.99
C TYR A 473 -16.75 -5.75 2.22
N MET A 474 -17.44 -6.87 2.09
CA MET A 474 -17.10 -7.94 1.15
C MET A 474 -17.61 -7.56 -0.23
N LEU A 475 -16.75 -7.67 -1.24
CA LEU A 475 -17.12 -7.43 -2.63
C LEU A 475 -17.49 -8.75 -3.32
N GLY A 476 -18.69 -8.82 -3.88
CA GLY A 476 -19.14 -9.89 -4.76
C GLY A 476 -19.34 -9.42 -6.18
N GLN A 477 -18.87 -10.22 -7.14
CA GLN A 477 -19.06 -9.98 -8.56
C GLN A 477 -20.25 -10.78 -9.09
N ARG A 478 -20.71 -10.42 -10.29
CA ARG A 478 -21.73 -11.20 -10.99
C ARG A 478 -21.30 -12.66 -11.11
N GLY A 479 -22.13 -13.53 -10.58
CA GLY A 479 -21.95 -14.98 -10.61
C GLY A 479 -21.36 -15.59 -9.34
N ASP A 480 -20.88 -14.77 -8.40
CA ASP A 480 -20.56 -15.18 -7.03
C ASP A 480 -21.84 -15.49 -6.26
N TYR A 481 -21.73 -15.88 -4.99
CA TYR A 481 -22.87 -16.31 -4.19
C TYR A 481 -23.00 -15.46 -2.93
N LEU A 482 -24.21 -14.92 -2.71
CA LEU A 482 -24.62 -14.42 -1.40
C LEU A 482 -25.13 -15.60 -0.59
N ALA A 483 -24.56 -15.81 0.58
CA ALA A 483 -24.86 -16.92 1.46
C ALA A 483 -25.31 -16.40 2.83
N VAL A 484 -26.15 -17.19 3.49
CA VAL A 484 -26.62 -16.98 4.86
C VAL A 484 -26.44 -18.29 5.62
N SER A 485 -25.88 -18.25 6.83
CA SER A 485 -25.82 -19.44 7.68
C SER A 485 -27.22 -19.91 8.05
N GLN A 486 -27.44 -21.23 8.05
CA GLN A 486 -28.67 -21.80 8.58
C GLN A 486 -28.74 -21.68 10.12
N ASP A 487 -27.59 -21.63 10.79
CA ASP A 487 -27.49 -21.58 12.25
C ASP A 487 -27.57 -20.14 12.79
N ASP A 488 -27.20 -19.15 11.98
CA ASP A 488 -27.27 -17.73 12.28
C ASP A 488 -27.70 -16.93 11.05
N ILE A 489 -28.96 -16.48 11.03
CA ILE A 489 -29.53 -15.73 9.90
C ILE A 489 -28.90 -14.34 9.71
N HIS A 490 -28.18 -13.83 10.71
CA HIS A 490 -27.45 -12.56 10.62
C HIS A 490 -26.02 -12.76 10.07
N ASP A 491 -25.53 -14.00 10.01
CA ASP A 491 -24.26 -14.33 9.36
C ASP A 491 -24.46 -14.43 7.84
N ILE A 492 -24.43 -13.25 7.21
CA ILE A 492 -24.51 -13.07 5.76
C ILE A 492 -23.07 -12.86 5.25
N PHE A 493 -22.70 -13.57 4.18
CA PHE A 493 -21.38 -13.46 3.56
C PHE A 493 -21.42 -13.69 2.05
N ILE A 494 -20.35 -13.29 1.35
CA ILE A 494 -20.17 -13.52 -0.08
C ILE A 494 -19.08 -14.57 -0.32
N VAL A 495 -19.31 -15.47 -1.28
CA VAL A 495 -18.34 -16.49 -1.70
C VAL A 495 -18.10 -16.41 -3.20
N ASP A 496 -16.83 -16.33 -3.60
CA ASP A 496 -16.42 -16.42 -5.01
C ASP A 496 -16.98 -17.68 -5.67
N LYS A 497 -17.46 -17.56 -6.91
CA LYS A 497 -18.11 -18.64 -7.65
C LYS A 497 -17.28 -19.93 -7.77
N ASN A 498 -15.95 -19.83 -7.88
CA ASN A 498 -15.07 -20.98 -8.04
C ASN A 498 -14.84 -21.65 -6.69
N VAL A 499 -14.68 -20.86 -5.64
CA VAL A 499 -14.61 -21.36 -4.26
C VAL A 499 -15.92 -22.03 -3.87
N PHE A 500 -17.05 -21.39 -4.17
CA PHE A 500 -18.38 -21.91 -3.85
C PHE A 500 -18.61 -23.30 -4.46
N LYS A 501 -18.34 -23.46 -5.77
CA LYS A 501 -18.49 -24.74 -6.48
C LYS A 501 -17.60 -25.86 -5.95
N LYS A 502 -16.42 -25.54 -5.42
CA LYS A 502 -15.50 -26.53 -4.84
C LYS A 502 -15.93 -26.94 -3.43
N THR A 503 -16.59 -26.02 -2.72
CA THR A 503 -16.78 -26.11 -1.27
C THR A 503 -18.18 -26.58 -0.89
N TYR A 504 -19.20 -26.16 -1.63
CA TYR A 504 -20.61 -26.39 -1.30
C TYR A 504 -21.29 -27.31 -2.33
N LYS A 505 -22.11 -28.24 -1.83
CA LYS A 505 -22.96 -29.13 -2.63
C LYS A 505 -24.43 -28.80 -2.37
N SER A 506 -25.26 -28.83 -3.41
CA SER A 506 -26.70 -28.60 -3.25
C SER A 506 -27.30 -29.70 -2.38
N VAL A 507 -28.14 -29.32 -1.43
CA VAL A 507 -29.01 -30.24 -0.69
C VAL A 507 -30.38 -30.14 -1.33
N GLN A 508 -30.98 -31.28 -1.66
CA GLN A 508 -32.37 -31.32 -2.15
C GLN A 508 -33.36 -31.04 -1.03
#